data_AF-A0A0T9N6D6-F1
#
_entry.id   AF-A0A0T9N6D6-F1
#
_cell.length_a   1.000
_cell.length_b   1.000
_cell.length_c   1.000
_cell.angle_alpha   90.00
_cell.angle_beta   90.00
_cell.angle_gamma   90.00
#
_symmetry.space_group_name_H-M   'P 1'
#
loop_
_entity.id
_entity.type
_entity.pdbx_description
1 polymer ?
#
loop_
_entity_poly.entity_id
_entity_poly.type
_entity_poly.pdbx_seq_one_letter_code
_entity_poly.pdbx_strand_id
1 'polypeptide(L)'
;MTKKNMSGIYAWQRGRVENSALLVESAIGELLAGKQRISLAAIVQASKNVDPAEKGVSASTILRNQRCHAIYKKHSAPKASNQKSRSALSEALDEPTASELRRAYLLASKSKKILIAAVLSLERELKSCEAQNSNLREKILSLLLPDLVSRSG
;
A
#
# COMPACT_ATOMS: atom_id res chain seq x y z
N MET A 1 -33.23 18.92 -40.10
CA MET A 1 -32.18 18.31 -39.25
C MET A 1 -31.03 19.31 -39.11
N THR A 2 -30.92 19.98 -37.96
CA THR A 2 -29.91 21.02 -37.72
C THR A 2 -28.59 20.39 -37.28
N LYS A 3 -27.56 20.46 -38.13
CA LYS A 3 -26.17 20.15 -37.75
C LYS A 3 -25.74 21.19 -36.70
N LYS A 4 -25.88 20.87 -35.41
CA LYS A 4 -25.34 21.70 -34.32
C LYS A 4 -23.84 21.88 -34.55
N ASN A 5 -23.35 23.12 -34.42
CA ASN A 5 -21.96 23.53 -34.62
C ASN A 5 -21.01 22.80 -33.65
N MET A 6 -20.63 21.58 -33.99
CA MET A 6 -19.71 20.74 -33.20
C MET A 6 -18.27 21.29 -33.20
N SER A 7 -17.87 22.06 -34.22
CA SER A 7 -16.50 22.59 -34.34
C SER A 7 -16.11 23.54 -33.20
N GLY A 8 -17.02 24.39 -32.73
CA GLY A 8 -16.77 25.32 -31.63
C GLY A 8 -16.56 24.63 -30.28
N ILE A 9 -17.28 23.52 -30.05
CA ILE A 9 -17.15 22.72 -28.83
C ILE A 9 -15.76 22.07 -28.76
N TYR A 10 -15.29 21.49 -29.87
CA TYR A 10 -13.96 20.87 -29.93
C TYR A 10 -12.82 21.88 -29.82
N ALA A 11 -12.97 23.08 -30.40
CA ALA A 11 -11.98 24.15 -30.27
C ALA A 11 -11.86 24.65 -28.83
N TRP A 12 -13.00 24.90 -28.17
CA TRP A 12 -13.04 25.31 -26.77
C TRP A 12 -12.49 24.24 -25.82
N GLN A 13 -12.81 22.96 -26.09
CA GLN A 13 -12.31 21.84 -25.30
C GLN A 13 -10.79 21.66 -25.46
N ARG A 14 -10.25 21.83 -26.68
CA ARG A 14 -8.79 21.83 -26.91
C ARG A 14 -8.09 22.99 -26.21
N GLY A 15 -8.65 24.20 -26.28
CA GLY A 15 -8.10 25.37 -25.58
C GLY A 15 -8.02 25.16 -24.06
N ARG A 16 -9.04 24.54 -23.45
CA ARG A 16 -8.99 24.16 -22.03
C ARG A 16 -7.88 23.15 -21.71
N VAL A 17 -7.71 22.14 -22.57
CA VAL A 17 -6.71 21.07 -22.39
C VAL A 17 -5.29 21.64 -22.47
N GLU A 18 -5.04 22.55 -23.41
CA GLU A 18 -3.74 23.22 -23.58
C GLU A 18 -3.46 24.19 -22.44
N ASN A 19 -4.44 25.02 -22.06
CA ASN A 19 -4.30 25.93 -20.92
C ASN A 19 -3.99 25.20 -19.61
N SER A 20 -4.62 24.04 -19.39
CA SER A 20 -4.36 23.20 -18.21
C SER A 20 -2.92 22.66 -18.20
N ALA A 21 -2.34 22.36 -19.36
CA ALA A 21 -0.97 21.85 -19.44
C ALA A 21 0.05 22.97 -19.15
N LEU A 22 -0.16 24.17 -19.70
CA LEU A 22 0.68 25.33 -19.43
C LEU A 22 0.67 25.71 -17.95
N LEU A 23 -0.51 25.73 -17.31
CA LEU A 23 -0.61 25.98 -15.86
C LEU A 23 0.14 24.94 -15.03
N VAL A 24 0.09 23.67 -15.41
CA VAL A 24 0.83 22.61 -14.71
C VAL A 24 2.34 22.74 -14.89
N GLU A 25 2.82 23.11 -16.08
CA GLU A 25 4.24 23.38 -16.33
C GLU A 25 4.74 24.54 -15.47
N SER A 26 4.03 25.67 -15.46
CA SER A 26 4.40 26.83 -14.65
C SER A 26 4.37 26.52 -13.15
N ALA A 27 3.34 25.82 -12.67
CA ALA A 27 3.24 25.39 -11.27
C ALA A 27 4.41 24.48 -10.87
N ILE A 28 4.84 23.57 -11.75
CA ILE A 28 6.01 22.73 -11.51
C ILE A 28 7.30 23.57 -11.50
N GLY A 29 7.41 24.57 -12.36
CA GLY A 29 8.52 25.53 -12.36
C GLY A 29 8.67 26.23 -11.00
N GLU A 30 7.59 26.72 -10.42
CA GLU A 30 7.61 27.33 -9.09
C GLU A 30 8.01 26.34 -7.98
N LEU A 31 7.47 25.12 -8.02
CA LEU A 31 7.83 24.09 -7.05
C LEU A 31 9.31 23.72 -7.14
N LEU A 32 9.88 23.67 -8.36
CA LEU A 32 11.31 23.44 -8.58
C LEU A 32 12.16 24.60 -8.06
N ALA A 33 11.77 25.85 -8.36
CA ALA A 33 12.46 27.04 -7.87
C ALA A 33 12.47 27.10 -6.32
N GLY A 34 11.35 26.73 -5.70
CA GLY A 34 11.21 26.62 -4.25
C GLY A 34 11.84 25.37 -3.64
N LYS A 35 12.47 24.49 -4.43
CA LYS A 35 13.00 23.18 -4.02
C LYS A 35 11.97 22.32 -3.27
N GLN A 36 10.70 22.47 -3.62
CA GLN A 36 9.59 21.76 -2.99
C GLN A 36 9.33 20.41 -3.65
N ARG A 37 8.71 19.51 -2.89
CA ARG A 37 8.34 18.19 -3.40
C ARG A 37 7.21 18.31 -4.44
N ILE A 38 7.44 17.72 -5.60
CA ILE A 38 6.45 17.64 -6.67
C ILE A 38 5.48 16.49 -6.40
N SER A 39 4.28 16.85 -5.97
CA SER A 39 3.16 15.93 -5.74
C SER A 39 1.89 16.50 -6.39
N LEU A 40 0.88 15.65 -6.65
CA LEU A 40 -0.40 16.11 -7.20
C LEU A 40 -1.01 17.24 -6.37
N ALA A 41 -1.01 17.13 -5.04
CA ALA A 41 -1.56 18.16 -4.16
C ALA A 41 -0.76 19.47 -4.23
N ALA A 42 0.57 19.38 -4.28
CA ALA A 42 1.43 20.56 -4.40
C ALA A 42 1.21 21.29 -5.73
N ILE A 43 1.10 20.54 -6.85
CA ILE A 43 0.81 21.13 -8.17
C ILE A 43 -0.56 21.79 -8.19
N VAL A 44 -1.59 21.15 -7.63
CA VAL A 44 -2.93 21.76 -7.53
C VAL A 44 -2.86 23.09 -6.79
N GLN A 45 -2.15 23.14 -5.66
CA GLN A 45 -2.04 24.36 -4.88
C GLN A 45 -1.22 25.44 -5.60
N ALA A 46 -0.04 25.09 -6.12
CA ALA A 46 0.81 26.02 -6.86
C ALA A 46 0.10 26.54 -8.13
N SER A 47 -0.66 25.70 -8.82
CA SER A 47 -1.41 26.12 -10.01
C SER A 47 -2.46 27.19 -9.74
N LYS A 48 -2.99 27.29 -8.51
CA LYS A 48 -3.91 28.38 -8.15
C LYS A 48 -3.19 29.72 -8.00
N ASN A 49 -1.95 29.69 -7.52
CA ASN A 49 -1.14 30.90 -7.34
C ASN A 49 -0.68 31.47 -8.69
N VAL A 50 -0.46 30.59 -9.67
CA VAL A 50 -0.03 30.97 -11.02
C VAL A 50 -1.20 31.36 -11.93
N ASP A 51 -2.40 30.81 -11.68
CA ASP A 51 -3.58 31.10 -12.47
C ASP A 51 -4.12 32.51 -12.16
N PRO A 52 -4.18 33.44 -13.14
CA PRO A 52 -4.76 34.76 -12.93
C PRO A 52 -6.23 34.75 -12.49
N ALA A 53 -6.94 33.64 -12.75
CA ALA A 53 -8.32 33.46 -12.35
C ALA A 53 -8.49 32.72 -10.99
N GLU A 54 -7.39 32.38 -10.32
CA GLU A 54 -7.32 31.63 -9.05
C GLU A 54 -8.04 30.27 -9.03
N LYS A 55 -8.46 29.74 -10.19
CA LYS A 55 -9.15 28.45 -10.28
C LYS A 55 -8.17 27.29 -10.19
N GLY A 56 -7.00 27.46 -10.81
CA GLY A 56 -5.96 26.45 -10.92
C GLY A 56 -6.42 25.19 -11.65
N VAL A 57 -5.64 24.12 -11.51
CA VAL A 57 -5.91 22.82 -12.15
C VAL A 57 -6.19 21.77 -11.10
N SER A 58 -7.32 21.08 -11.22
CA SER A 58 -7.69 20.00 -10.29
C SER A 58 -6.82 18.74 -10.49
N ALA A 59 -6.66 17.94 -9.43
CA ALA A 59 -5.95 16.66 -9.51
C ALA A 59 -6.57 15.71 -10.55
N SER A 60 -7.90 15.68 -10.63
CA SER A 60 -8.62 14.89 -11.62
C SER A 60 -8.28 15.32 -13.06
N THR A 61 -8.14 16.62 -13.29
CA THR A 61 -7.73 17.16 -14.59
C THR A 61 -6.30 16.75 -14.92
N ILE A 62 -5.37 16.84 -13.98
CA ILE A 62 -3.97 16.44 -14.17
C ILE A 62 -3.86 14.97 -14.55
N LEU A 63 -4.66 14.10 -13.92
CA LEU A 63 -4.64 12.66 -14.17
C LEU A 63 -5.35 12.26 -15.48
N ARG A 64 -6.43 12.94 -15.86
CA ARG A 64 -7.23 12.60 -17.06
C ARG A 64 -6.70 13.24 -18.34
N ASN A 65 -6.04 14.39 -18.25
CA ASN A 65 -5.40 15.03 -19.39
C ASN A 65 -4.02 14.40 -19.61
N GLN A 66 -3.87 13.68 -20.73
CA GLN A 66 -2.66 12.94 -21.05
C GLN A 66 -1.40 13.81 -21.05
N ARG A 67 -1.50 15.07 -21.48
CA ARG A 67 -0.37 16.02 -21.50
C ARG A 67 0.02 16.44 -20.08
N CYS A 68 -0.94 16.86 -19.26
CA CYS A 68 -0.70 17.19 -17.85
C CYS A 68 -0.10 15.99 -17.08
N HIS A 69 -0.63 14.79 -17.32
CA HIS A 69 -0.15 13.57 -16.67
C HIS A 69 1.31 13.25 -17.06
N ALA A 70 1.67 13.42 -18.33
CA ALA A 70 3.04 13.22 -18.80
C ALA A 70 4.03 14.18 -18.11
N ILE A 71 3.67 15.47 -18.02
CA ILE A 71 4.47 16.49 -17.34
C ILE A 71 4.62 16.13 -15.85
N TYR A 72 3.50 15.82 -15.17
CA TYR A 72 3.52 15.39 -13.78
C TYR A 72 4.45 14.19 -13.56
N LYS A 73 4.30 13.13 -14.36
CA LYS A 73 5.09 11.89 -14.21
C LYS A 73 6.58 12.12 -14.42
N LYS A 74 6.96 13.00 -15.36
CA LYS A 74 8.36 13.36 -15.63
C LYS A 74 9.05 13.97 -14.41
N HIS A 75 8.32 14.77 -13.63
CA HIS A 75 8.87 15.53 -12.52
C HIS A 75 8.53 14.96 -11.14
N SER A 76 7.58 14.03 -11.06
CA SER A 76 7.22 13.39 -9.80
C SER A 76 8.36 12.48 -9.34
N ALA A 77 8.82 12.68 -8.10
CA ALA A 77 9.74 11.75 -7.48
C ALA A 77 9.08 10.35 -7.45
N PRO A 78 9.76 9.28 -7.87
CA PRO A 78 9.23 7.93 -7.74
C PRO A 78 8.86 7.73 -6.27
N LYS A 79 7.60 7.38 -5.99
CA LYS A 79 7.22 6.94 -4.66
C LYS A 79 8.15 5.76 -4.36
N ALA A 80 9.04 5.90 -3.36
CA ALA A 80 9.73 4.77 -2.79
C ALA A 80 8.65 3.75 -2.45
N SER A 81 8.58 2.68 -3.23
CA SER A 81 7.52 1.71 -3.09
C SER A 81 7.72 1.08 -1.72
N ASN A 82 6.65 0.91 -0.95
CA ASN A 82 6.64 0.08 0.25
C ASN A 82 6.88 -1.42 -0.10
N GLN A 83 7.53 -1.75 -1.22
CA GLN A 83 7.81 -3.14 -1.63
C GLN A 83 8.71 -3.86 -0.62
N LYS A 84 9.56 -3.14 0.11
CA LYS A 84 10.46 -3.75 1.09
C LYS A 84 9.73 -4.48 2.22
N SER A 85 8.55 -4.01 2.65
CA SER A 85 7.77 -4.69 3.70
C SER A 85 6.93 -5.86 3.18
N ARG A 86 6.55 -5.85 1.88
CA ARG A 86 5.88 -6.99 1.25
C ARG A 86 6.83 -8.17 1.02
N SER A 87 8.09 -7.89 0.66
CA SER A 87 9.11 -8.91 0.42
C SER A 87 9.43 -9.74 1.68
N ALA A 88 9.53 -9.10 2.85
CA ALA A 88 9.86 -9.83 4.09
C ALA A 88 8.75 -10.78 4.56
N LEU A 89 7.48 -10.46 4.28
CA LEU A 89 6.35 -11.34 4.63
C LEU A 89 6.20 -12.51 3.65
N SER A 90 6.49 -12.30 2.36
CA SER A 90 6.43 -13.38 1.37
C SER A 90 7.61 -14.35 1.45
N GLU A 91 8.72 -13.94 2.05
CA GLU A 91 9.90 -14.80 2.24
C GLU A 91 9.79 -15.66 3.51
N ALA A 92 9.04 -15.21 4.52
CA ALA A 92 8.85 -15.94 5.78
C ALA A 92 7.64 -16.88 5.79
N LEU A 93 6.71 -16.71 4.86
CA LEU A 93 5.52 -17.54 4.72
C LEU A 93 5.56 -18.16 3.32
N ASP A 94 5.82 -19.47 3.23
CA ASP A 94 5.71 -20.19 1.96
C ASP A 94 4.24 -20.21 1.54
N GLU A 95 3.91 -19.52 0.44
CA GLU A 95 2.56 -19.43 -0.14
C GLU A 95 1.43 -19.10 0.88
N PRO A 96 1.44 -17.89 1.48
CA PRO A 96 0.47 -17.55 2.52
C PRO A 96 -0.95 -17.53 1.95
N THR A 97 -1.86 -18.15 2.69
CA THR A 97 -3.29 -18.12 2.38
C THR A 97 -3.85 -16.70 2.48
N ALA A 98 -4.98 -16.43 1.83
CA ALA A 98 -5.61 -15.11 1.86
C ALA A 98 -5.98 -14.64 3.28
N SER A 99 -6.33 -15.57 4.18
CA SER A 99 -6.62 -15.30 5.59
C SER A 99 -5.35 -14.90 6.36
N GLU A 100 -4.23 -15.58 6.12
CA GLU A 100 -2.93 -15.26 6.73
C GLU A 100 -2.43 -13.89 6.28
N LEU A 101 -2.53 -13.57 4.99
CA LEU A 101 -2.20 -12.24 4.48
C LEU A 101 -3.05 -11.15 5.15
N ARG A 102 -4.37 -11.36 5.25
CA ARG A 102 -5.27 -10.42 5.92
C ARG A 102 -4.88 -10.22 7.38
N ARG A 103 -4.53 -11.30 8.07
CA ARG A 103 -4.11 -11.26 9.47
C ARG A 103 -2.74 -10.59 9.64
N ALA A 104 -1.80 -10.83 8.75
CA ALA A 104 -0.50 -10.17 8.73
C ALA A 104 -0.65 -8.64 8.60
N TYR A 105 -1.54 -8.17 7.73
CA TYR A 105 -1.84 -6.74 7.61
C TYR A 105 -2.44 -6.15 8.89
N LEU A 106 -3.34 -6.88 9.57
CA LEU A 106 -3.91 -6.46 10.86
C LEU A 106 -2.88 -6.45 11.99
N LEU A 107 -1.87 -7.31 11.92
CA LEU A 107 -0.78 -7.36 12.90
C LEU A 107 0.24 -6.24 12.64
N ALA A 108 0.49 -5.89 11.38
CA ALA A 108 1.39 -4.80 11.00
C ALA A 108 0.94 -3.43 11.54
N SER A 109 -0.34 -3.24 11.82
CA SER A 109 -0.85 -2.00 12.44
C SER A 109 -0.74 -1.99 13.97
N LYS A 110 -0.30 -3.07 14.61
CA LYS A 110 -0.15 -3.15 16.08
C LYS A 110 1.24 -2.68 16.53
N SER A 111 1.34 -2.29 17.80
CA SER A 111 2.61 -1.88 18.38
C SER A 111 3.55 -3.08 18.59
N LYS A 112 4.86 -2.85 18.51
CA LYS A 112 5.89 -3.88 18.74
C LYS A 112 5.72 -4.60 20.09
N LYS A 113 5.33 -3.87 21.15
CA LYS A 113 5.08 -4.45 22.49
C LYS A 113 3.95 -5.48 22.47
N ILE A 114 2.86 -5.19 21.75
CA ILE A 114 1.72 -6.12 21.64
C ILE A 114 2.13 -7.37 20.86
N LEU A 115 2.92 -7.23 19.80
CA LEU A 115 3.41 -8.36 19.01
C LEU A 115 4.35 -9.25 19.83
N ILE A 116 5.28 -8.67 20.61
CA ILE A 116 6.17 -9.42 21.51
C ILE A 116 5.36 -10.20 22.54
N ALA A 117 4.38 -9.57 23.18
CA ALA A 117 3.53 -10.24 24.17
C ALA A 117 2.75 -11.42 23.56
N ALA A 118 2.23 -11.25 22.35
CA ALA A 118 1.52 -12.33 21.64
C ALA A 118 2.43 -13.51 21.32
N VAL A 119 3.66 -13.26 20.83
CA VAL A 119 4.64 -14.33 20.56
C VAL A 119 4.98 -15.11 21.83
N LEU A 120 5.26 -14.42 22.93
CA LEU A 120 5.56 -15.07 24.22
C LEU A 120 4.38 -15.91 24.76
N SER A 121 3.13 -15.49 24.52
CA SER A 121 1.95 -16.29 24.87
C SER A 121 1.89 -17.57 24.06
N LEU A 122 2.05 -17.46 22.73
CA LEU A 122 2.01 -18.59 21.81
C LEU A 122 3.13 -19.61 22.12
N GLU A 123 4.34 -19.15 22.44
CA GLU A 123 5.44 -20.03 22.85
C GLU A 123 5.11 -20.82 24.12
N ARG A 124 4.44 -20.20 25.10
CA ARG A 124 4.02 -20.89 26.34
C ARG A 124 2.90 -21.89 26.08
N GLU A 125 1.93 -21.52 25.26
CA GLU A 125 0.83 -22.39 24.85
C GLU A 125 1.36 -23.61 24.07
N LEU A 126 2.30 -23.41 23.14
CA LEU A 126 2.94 -24.49 22.39
C LEU A 126 3.62 -25.49 23.33
N LYS A 127 4.45 -25.01 24.26
CA LYS A 127 5.12 -25.85 25.26
C LYS A 127 4.13 -26.66 26.09
N SER A 128 3.01 -26.05 26.46
CA SER A 128 1.94 -26.73 27.20
C SER A 128 1.31 -27.85 26.36
N CYS A 129 0.99 -27.58 25.10
CA CYS A 129 0.44 -28.57 24.17
C CYS A 129 1.43 -29.73 23.92
N GLU A 130 2.72 -29.45 23.77
CA GLU A 130 3.75 -30.47 23.62
C GLU A 130 3.84 -31.37 24.85
N ALA A 131 3.83 -30.80 26.05
CA ALA A 131 3.83 -31.57 27.29
C ALA A 131 2.57 -32.46 27.42
N GLN A 132 1.40 -31.94 27.06
CA GLN A 132 0.15 -32.70 27.03
C GLN A 132 0.22 -33.84 26.01
N ASN A 133 0.72 -33.59 24.81
CA ASN A 133 0.88 -34.61 23.77
C ASN A 133 1.83 -35.73 24.22
N SER A 134 2.95 -35.39 24.85
CA SER A 134 3.87 -36.38 25.43
C SER A 134 3.18 -37.23 26.50
N ASN A 135 2.43 -36.59 27.41
CA ASN A 135 1.67 -37.30 28.45
C ASN A 135 0.63 -38.26 27.85
N LEU A 136 -0.10 -37.81 26.81
CA LEU A 136 -1.08 -38.64 26.12
C LEU A 136 -0.42 -39.82 25.40
N ARG A 137 0.74 -39.62 24.77
CA ARG A 137 1.51 -40.70 24.14
C ARG A 137 1.96 -41.74 25.16
N GLU A 138 2.48 -41.33 26.32
CA GLU A 138 2.86 -42.24 27.40
C GLU A 138 1.66 -43.06 27.91
N LYS A 139 0.50 -42.41 28.09
CA LYS A 139 -0.75 -43.11 28.47
C LYS A 139 -1.22 -44.11 27.43
N ILE A 140 -1.12 -43.77 26.14
CA ILE A 140 -1.48 -44.69 25.06
C ILE A 140 -0.54 -45.90 25.07
N LEU A 141 0.77 -45.68 25.24
CA LEU A 141 1.75 -46.76 25.30
C LEU A 141 1.53 -47.67 26.50
N SER A 142 1.23 -47.12 27.69
CA SER A 142 0.96 -47.94 28.88
C SER A 142 -0.31 -48.77 28.76
N LEU A 143 -1.32 -48.29 28.03
CA LEU A 143 -2.56 -49.03 27.76
C LEU A 143 -2.40 -50.10 26.68
N LEU A 144 -1.58 -49.85 25.66
CA LEU A 144 -1.40 -50.77 24.52
C LEU A 144 -0.30 -51.82 24.74
N LEU A 145 0.67 -51.54 25.62
CA LEU A 145 1.83 -52.41 25.88
C LEU A 145 2.10 -52.58 27.39
N PRO A 146 1.14 -53.13 28.16
CA PRO A 146 1.28 -53.25 29.62
C PRO A 146 2.50 -54.13 30.03
N ASP A 147 2.86 -55.14 29.25
CA ASP A 147 3.86 -56.15 29.60
C ASP A 147 5.33 -55.75 29.35
N LEU A 148 5.60 -54.62 28.68
CA LEU A 148 6.98 -54.13 28.46
C LEU A 148 7.51 -53.29 29.64
N VAL A 149 6.62 -52.73 30.47
CA VAL A 149 6.98 -51.94 31.66
C VAL A 149 7.49 -52.85 32.80
N SER A 150 7.11 -54.13 32.81
CA SER A 150 7.44 -55.07 33.89
C SER A 150 8.81 -55.77 33.73
N ARG A 151 9.53 -55.58 32.61
CA ARG A 151 10.78 -56.31 32.30
C ARG A 151 12.05 -55.47 32.32
N SER A 152 11.98 -54.18 32.64
CA SER A 152 13.14 -53.27 32.73
C SER A 152 13.43 -52.78 34.15
N GLY A 153 13.01 -53.53 35.17
CA GLY A 153 13.36 -53.30 36.58
C GLY A 153 14.63 -54.03 36.97
#